data_AF-A0A3D5YPT6-F1
#
_entry.id   AF-A0A3D5YPT6-F1
#
_cell.length_a   1.000
_cell.length_b   1.000
_cell.length_c   1.000
_cell.angle_alpha   90.00
_cell.angle_beta   90.00
_cell.angle_gamma   90.00
#
_symmetry.space_group_name_H-M   'P 1'
#
loop_
_entity.id
_entity.type
_entity.pdbx_description
1 polymer ?
#
loop_
_entity_poly.entity_id
_entity_poly.type
_entity_poly.pdbx_seq_one_letter_code
_entity_poly.pdbx_strand_id
1 'polypeptide(L)'
;MSHYLSFLIWFLWTIIYNYFIEQVAENCHLSIEQVKSFSDGSNVLGDKALELGLIDYIGNLSDVKYHIYQESGEYPEICWE
;
A
#
# COMPACT_ATOMS: atom_id res chain seq x y z
N MET A 1 2.56 35.47 -12.47
CA MET A 1 3.53 34.34 -12.41
C MET A 1 3.25 33.38 -11.25
N SER A 2 2.92 33.86 -10.03
CA SER A 2 2.59 33.02 -8.86
C SER A 2 1.40 32.06 -9.03
N HIS A 3 0.33 32.48 -9.73
CA HIS A 3 -0.89 31.65 -9.87
C HIS A 3 -0.71 30.41 -10.75
N TYR A 4 0.16 30.46 -11.76
CA TYR A 4 0.41 29.32 -12.65
C TYR A 4 1.21 28.22 -11.97
N LEU A 5 2.17 28.58 -11.12
CA LEU A 5 2.96 27.61 -10.37
C LEU A 5 2.09 26.86 -9.34
N SER A 6 1.21 27.57 -8.64
CA SER A 6 0.23 26.96 -7.74
C SER A 6 -0.73 26.01 -8.48
N PHE A 7 -1.20 26.42 -9.66
CA PHE A 7 -2.08 25.58 -10.48
C PHE A 7 -1.36 24.31 -10.96
N LEU A 8 -0.12 24.45 -11.45
CA LEU A 8 0.67 23.30 -11.91
C LEU A 8 0.98 22.31 -10.78
N ILE A 9 1.39 22.80 -9.61
CA ILE A 9 1.66 21.94 -8.44
C ILE A 9 0.37 21.19 -8.04
N TRP A 10 -0.76 21.90 -7.97
CA TRP A 10 -2.04 21.29 -7.62
C TRP A 10 -2.49 20.25 -8.65
N PHE A 11 -2.30 20.55 -9.94
CA PHE A 11 -2.63 19.62 -11.03
C PHE A 11 -1.76 18.36 -10.98
N LEU A 12 -0.44 18.51 -10.81
CA LEU A 12 0.48 17.38 -10.67
C LEU A 12 0.17 16.54 -9.43
N TRP A 13 -0.13 17.19 -8.30
CA TRP A 13 -0.53 16.51 -7.08
C TRP A 13 -1.80 15.69 -7.29
N THR A 14 -2.82 16.25 -7.95
CA THR A 14 -4.09 15.56 -8.22
C THR A 14 -3.87 14.32 -9.08
N ILE A 15 -3.01 14.39 -10.10
CA ILE A 15 -2.69 13.23 -10.95
C ILE A 15 -2.02 12.14 -10.13
N ILE A 16 -0.97 12.48 -9.38
CA ILE A 16 -0.20 11.50 -8.59
C ILE A 16 -1.07 10.87 -7.51
N TYR A 17 -1.88 11.68 -6.82
CA TYR A 17 -2.79 11.22 -5.78
C TYR A 17 -3.84 10.25 -6.35
N ASN A 18 -4.50 10.60 -7.44
CA ASN A 18 -5.51 9.71 -8.03
C ASN A 18 -4.89 8.42 -8.55
N TYR A 19 -3.71 8.49 -9.17
CA TYR A 19 -2.98 7.29 -9.59
C TYR A 19 -2.65 6.39 -8.40
N PHE A 20 -2.18 6.94 -7.28
CA PHE A 20 -1.94 6.18 -6.06
C PHE A 20 -3.21 5.47 -5.57
N ILE A 21 -4.33 6.18 -5.50
CA ILE A 21 -5.62 5.61 -5.08
C ILE A 21 -6.04 4.46 -6.00
N GLU A 22 -5.94 4.65 -7.31
CA GLU A 22 -6.30 3.63 -8.31
C GLU A 22 -5.43 2.38 -8.17
N GLN A 23 -4.11 2.54 -8.05
CA GLN A 23 -3.19 1.42 -7.90
C GLN A 23 -3.41 0.65 -6.60
N VAL A 24 -3.66 1.33 -5.48
CA VAL A 24 -3.96 0.64 -4.21
C VAL A 24 -5.31 -0.07 -4.28
N ALA A 25 -6.34 0.57 -4.83
CA ALA A 25 -7.66 -0.03 -4.98
C ALA A 25 -7.61 -1.31 -5.83
N GLU A 26 -6.88 -1.28 -6.95
CA GLU A 26 -6.70 -2.42 -7.84
C GLU A 26 -5.95 -3.58 -7.16
N ASN A 27 -4.78 -3.30 -6.57
CA ASN A 27 -3.91 -4.33 -6.00
C ASN A 27 -4.42 -4.91 -4.67
N CYS A 28 -5.14 -4.11 -3.87
CA CYS A 28 -5.73 -4.56 -2.60
C CYS A 28 -7.20 -5.01 -2.75
N HIS A 29 -7.75 -5.01 -3.97
CA HIS A 29 -9.15 -5.36 -4.25
C HIS A 29 -10.17 -4.53 -3.43
N LEU A 30 -9.90 -3.25 -3.25
CA LEU A 30 -10.75 -2.29 -2.52
C LEU A 30 -11.46 -1.35 -3.50
N SER A 31 -12.56 -0.73 -3.05
CA SER A 31 -13.18 0.36 -3.82
C SER A 31 -12.33 1.64 -3.74
N ILE A 32 -12.39 2.46 -4.78
CA ILE A 32 -11.73 3.79 -4.82
C ILE A 32 -12.19 4.65 -3.63
N GLU A 33 -13.46 4.58 -3.27
CA GLU A 33 -14.04 5.31 -2.14
C GLU A 33 -13.49 4.82 -0.80
N GLN A 34 -13.31 3.51 -0.64
CA GLN A 34 -12.68 2.95 0.56
C GLN A 34 -11.25 3.46 0.69
N VAL A 35 -10.44 3.38 -0.36
CA VAL A 35 -9.04 3.84 -0.33
C VAL A 35 -8.95 5.33 -0.04
N LYS A 36 -9.81 6.15 -0.67
CA LYS A 36 -9.88 7.60 -0.38
C LYS A 36 -10.22 7.91 1.07
N SER A 37 -11.03 7.08 1.73
CA SER A 37 -11.49 7.34 3.11
C SER A 37 -10.37 7.31 4.15
N PHE A 38 -9.24 6.66 3.87
CA PHE A 38 -8.09 6.55 4.78
C PHE A 38 -6.76 7.05 4.18
N SER A 39 -6.76 7.62 2.97
CA SER A 39 -5.56 8.11 2.29
C SER A 39 -5.29 9.60 2.54
N ASP A 40 -5.23 10.00 3.81
CA ASP A 40 -4.99 11.39 4.22
C ASP A 40 -3.51 11.71 4.51
N GLY A 41 -2.62 10.72 4.35
CA GLY A 41 -1.19 10.84 4.64
C GLY A 41 -0.81 10.51 6.09
N SER A 42 -1.76 10.03 6.91
CA SER A 42 -1.48 9.52 8.24
C SER A 42 -0.93 8.08 8.23
N ASN A 43 -0.32 7.67 9.34
CA ASN A 43 0.18 6.31 9.52
C ASN A 43 -0.96 5.38 9.98
N VAL A 44 -0.94 4.14 9.50
CA VAL A 44 -1.88 3.08 9.89
C VAL A 44 -1.14 2.00 10.66
N LEU A 45 -1.65 1.61 11.84
CA LEU A 45 -1.11 0.50 12.62
C LEU A 45 -1.48 -0.84 11.97
N GLY A 46 -0.67 -1.88 12.21
CA GLY A 46 -0.81 -3.17 11.51
C GLY A 46 -2.18 -3.83 11.68
N ASP A 47 -2.74 -3.81 12.89
CA ASP A 47 -4.09 -4.31 13.18
C ASP A 47 -5.17 -3.58 12.38
N LYS A 48 -5.07 -2.25 12.29
CA LYS A 48 -5.98 -1.45 11.48
C LYS A 48 -5.75 -1.66 9.98
N ALA A 49 -4.51 -1.85 9.54
CA ALA A 49 -4.19 -2.14 8.14
C ALA A 49 -4.82 -3.47 7.69
N LEU A 50 -4.81 -4.49 8.56
CA LEU A 50 -5.50 -5.76 8.33
C LEU A 50 -7.01 -5.57 8.23
N GLU A 51 -7.61 -4.80 9.16
CA GLU A 51 -9.06 -4.49 9.13
C GLU A 51 -9.48 -3.74 7.85
N LEU A 52 -8.62 -2.84 7.35
CA LEU A 52 -8.86 -2.06 6.13
C LEU A 52 -8.56 -2.83 4.84
N GLY A 53 -8.01 -4.06 4.92
CA GLY A 53 -7.64 -4.86 3.75
C GLY A 53 -6.37 -4.37 3.04
N LEU A 54 -5.49 -3.64 3.74
CA LEU A 54 -4.21 -3.18 3.21
C LEU A 54 -3.10 -4.23 3.31
N ILE A 55 -3.30 -5.24 4.17
CA ILE A 55 -2.43 -6.41 4.33
C ILE A 55 -3.29 -7.65 4.55
N ASP A 56 -2.78 -8.82 4.21
CA ASP A 56 -3.52 -10.07 4.31
C ASP A 56 -3.35 -10.79 5.65
N TYR A 57 -2.21 -10.58 6.31
CA TYR A 57 -1.85 -11.30 7.54
C TYR A 57 -0.83 -10.52 8.39
N ILE A 58 -0.93 -10.67 9.71
CA ILE A 58 0.05 -10.18 10.67
C ILE A 58 0.81 -11.37 11.25
N GLY A 59 2.13 -11.39 11.02
CA GLY A 59 3.00 -12.44 11.49
C GLY A 59 4.43 -11.95 11.71
N ASN A 60 5.31 -12.90 12.01
CA ASN A 60 6.74 -12.67 12.15
C ASN A 60 7.51 -13.22 10.93
N LEU A 61 8.84 -13.09 10.96
CA LEU A 61 9.69 -13.56 9.88
C LEU A 61 9.58 -15.08 9.63
N SER A 62 9.44 -15.89 10.68
CA SER A 62 9.27 -17.35 10.54
C SER A 62 7.97 -17.70 9.82
N ASP A 63 6.89 -16.95 10.07
CA ASP A 63 5.61 -17.13 9.35
C ASP A 63 5.79 -16.86 7.85
N VAL A 64 6.51 -15.78 7.50
CA VAL A 64 6.81 -15.43 6.09
C VAL A 64 7.68 -16.51 5.42
N LYS A 65 8.75 -16.97 6.09
CA LYS A 65 9.61 -18.02 5.54
C LYS A 65 8.86 -19.33 5.32
N TYR A 66 7.99 -19.70 6.26
CA TYR A 66 7.15 -20.88 6.13
C TYR A 66 6.13 -20.73 5.00
N HIS A 67 5.50 -19.57 4.86
CA HIS A 67 4.56 -19.29 3.78
C HIS A 67 5.24 -19.42 2.40
N ILE A 68 6.41 -18.80 2.21
CA ILE A 68 7.19 -18.93 0.97
C ILE A 68 7.56 -20.39 0.71
N TYR A 69 7.99 -21.14 1.75
CA TYR A 69 8.28 -22.57 1.62
C TYR A 69 7.04 -23.38 1.17
N GLN A 70 5.85 -23.05 1.64
CA GLN A 70 4.61 -23.71 1.19
C GLN A 70 4.30 -23.42 -0.29
N GLU A 71 4.59 -22.21 -0.76
CA GLU A 71 4.30 -21.81 -2.15
C GLU A 71 5.37 -22.28 -3.16
N SER A 72 6.65 -22.23 -2.78
CA SER A 72 7.77 -22.53 -3.67
C SER A 72 8.32 -23.95 -3.53
N GLY A 73 8.13 -24.59 -2.37
CA GLY A 73 8.79 -25.85 -1.99
C GLY A 73 10.23 -25.69 -1.47
N GLU A 74 10.76 -24.46 -1.44
CA GLU A 74 12.11 -24.13 -1.02
C GLU A 74 12.10 -23.15 0.16
N TYR A 75 12.96 -23.38 1.14
CA TYR A 75 13.04 -22.48 2.29
C TYR A 75 13.84 -21.23 1.90
N PRO A 76 13.28 -20.02 2.04
CA PRO A 76 13.96 -18.81 1.59
C PRO A 76 15.15 -18.47 2.50
N GLU A 77 16.29 -18.22 1.86
CA GLU A 77 17.47 -17.63 2.50
C GLU A 77 17.46 -16.11 2.33
N ILE A 78 17.91 -15.40 3.37
CA ILE A 78 17.98 -13.94 3.35
C ILE A 78 19.33 -13.54 2.80
N CYS A 79 19.36 -12.97 1.59
CA CYS A 79 20.59 -12.71 0.83
C CYS A 79 21.46 -11.55 1.38
N TRP A 80 21.12 -10.98 2.53
CA TRP A 80 21.86 -9.88 3.17
C TRP A 80 22.25 -10.16 4.62
N GLU A 81 22.08 -11.40 5.09
CA GLU A 81 22.67 -11.88 6.35
C GLU A 81 24.14 -12.29 6.16
#